data_AF-A0A7I7Z2A5-F1
#
_entry.id   AF-A0A7I7Z2A5-F1
#
_cell.length_a   1.000
_cell.length_b   1.000
_cell.length_c   1.000
_cell.angle_alpha   90.00
_cell.angle_beta   90.00
_cell.angle_gamma   90.00
#
_symmetry.space_group_name_H-M   'P 1'
#
loop_
_entity.id
_entity.type
_entity.pdbx_description
1 polymer ?
#
loop_
_entity_poly.entity_id
_entity_poly.type
_entity_poly.pdbx_seq_one_letter_code
_entity_poly.pdbx_strand_id
1 'polypeptide(L)'
;MPSSSAATRVLRDDLLAQLRIAQRPLTTAQLRLHAPDVPVAGVAISCAPIHEQIYRVLCGLERQGLLTRGGREGREVTWTAAANPADREIAALEAAFSASDGQPAPR
;
A
#
# COMPACT_ATOMS: atom_id res chain seq x y z
N MET A 1 9.47 19.88 9.90
CA MET A 1 8.94 18.78 9.06
C MET A 1 7.78 19.32 8.26
N PRO A 2 7.68 19.11 6.93
CA PRO A 2 6.49 19.53 6.21
C PRO A 2 5.33 18.66 6.70
N SER A 3 4.30 19.29 7.27
CA SER A 3 3.06 18.64 7.68
C SER A 3 2.40 18.02 6.44
N SER A 4 2.41 16.69 6.33
CA SER A 4 1.65 15.99 5.31
C SER A 4 0.16 16.31 5.50
N SER A 5 -0.48 16.88 4.47
CA SER A 5 -1.91 17.18 4.53
C SER A 5 -2.70 15.89 4.76
N ALA A 6 -3.92 16.01 5.29
CA ALA A 6 -4.81 14.85 5.46
C ALA A 6 -4.98 14.08 4.12
N ALA A 7 -5.08 14.80 3.01
CA ALA A 7 -5.15 14.24 1.66
C ALA A 7 -3.91 13.38 1.31
N THR A 8 -2.70 13.84 1.66
CA THR A 8 -1.48 13.05 1.45
C THR A 8 -1.43 11.80 2.32
N ARG A 9 -1.96 11.86 3.55
CA ARG A 9 -2.03 10.69 4.44
C ARG A 9 -2.99 9.63 3.89
N VAL A 10 -4.20 10.03 3.50
CA VAL A 10 -5.20 9.13 2.91
C VAL A 10 -4.63 8.44 1.67
N LEU A 11 -4.04 9.21 0.74
CA LEU A 11 -3.44 8.63 -0.46
C LEU A 11 -2.29 7.67 -0.13
N ARG A 12 -1.43 8.03 0.82
CA ARG A 12 -0.32 7.18 1.25
C ARG A 12 -0.81 5.84 1.81
N ASP A 13 -1.77 5.89 2.71
CA ASP A 13 -2.28 4.71 3.42
C ASP A 13 -3.04 3.79 2.45
N ASP A 14 -3.81 4.38 1.53
CA ASP A 14 -4.47 3.65 0.45
C ASP A 14 -3.48 2.93 -0.47
N LEU A 15 -2.44 3.61 -0.96
CA LEU A 15 -1.43 2.99 -1.83
C LEU A 15 -0.71 1.81 -1.14
N LEU A 16 -0.41 1.93 0.15
CA LEU A 16 0.14 0.83 0.93
C LEU A 16 -0.85 -0.34 1.09
N ALA A 17 -2.12 -0.03 1.36
CA ALA A 17 -3.16 -1.05 1.47
C ALA A 17 -3.35 -1.81 0.15
N GLN A 18 -3.45 -1.10 -0.98
CA GLN A 18 -3.56 -1.71 -2.31
C GLN A 18 -2.40 -2.68 -2.60
N LEU A 19 -1.15 -2.26 -2.34
CA LEU A 19 0.03 -3.11 -2.57
C LEU A 19 0.08 -4.33 -1.66
N ARG A 20 -0.33 -4.18 -0.40
CA ARG A 20 -0.42 -5.29 0.56
C ARG A 20 -1.50 -6.29 0.18
N ILE A 21 -2.69 -5.82 -0.19
CA ILE A 21 -3.81 -6.66 -0.60
C ILE A 21 -3.47 -7.41 -1.89
N ALA A 22 -2.86 -6.74 -2.86
CA ALA A 22 -2.54 -7.33 -4.15
C ALA A 22 -1.47 -8.44 -4.06
N GLN A 23 -0.58 -8.37 -3.07
CA GLN A 23 0.54 -9.32 -2.87
C GLN A 23 1.39 -9.56 -4.12
N ARG A 24 1.42 -8.60 -5.05
CA ARG A 24 2.16 -8.63 -6.30
C ARG A 24 2.61 -7.22 -6.69
N PRO A 25 3.65 -7.09 -7.53
CA PRO A 25 4.06 -5.79 -8.02
C PRO A 25 2.92 -5.11 -8.81
N LEU A 26 2.69 -3.83 -8.57
CA LEU A 26 1.72 -3.01 -9.32
C LEU A 26 2.39 -1.80 -9.96
N THR A 27 1.94 -1.40 -11.14
CA THR A 27 2.39 -0.17 -11.77
C THR A 27 1.68 1.06 -11.19
N THR A 28 2.27 2.25 -11.37
CA THR A 28 1.62 3.51 -10.98
C THR A 28 0.24 3.68 -11.64
N ALA A 29 0.05 3.19 -12.87
CA ALA A 29 -1.23 3.27 -13.56
C ALA A 29 -2.29 2.36 -12.92
N GLN A 30 -1.91 1.14 -12.53
CA GLN A 30 -2.80 0.20 -11.82
C GLN A 30 -3.20 0.76 -10.45
N LEU A 31 -2.25 1.33 -9.70
CA LEU A 31 -2.52 1.95 -8.40
C LEU A 31 -3.48 3.15 -8.52
N ARG A 32 -3.35 3.92 -9.61
CA ARG A 32 -4.22 5.06 -9.88
C ARG A 32 -5.67 4.65 -10.16
N LEU A 33 -5.90 3.48 -10.77
CA LEU A 33 -7.25 3.03 -11.12
C LEU A 33 -8.16 2.88 -9.89
N HIS A 34 -7.56 2.55 -8.74
CA HIS A 34 -8.28 2.34 -7.48
C HIS A 34 -8.03 3.45 -6.45
N ALA A 35 -7.30 4.50 -6.81
CA ALA A 35 -6.98 5.57 -5.89
C ALA A 35 -8.24 6.41 -5.55
N PRO A 36 -8.46 6.75 -4.27
CA PRO A 36 -9.59 7.56 -3.87
C PRO A 36 -9.44 9.00 -4.34
N ASP A 37 -10.57 9.70 -4.47
CA ASP A 37 -10.56 11.14 -4.68
C ASP A 37 -9.91 11.84 -3.47
N VAL A 38 -8.97 12.73 -3.75
CA VAL A 38 -8.23 13.48 -2.73
C VAL A 38 -8.60 14.96 -2.78
N PRO A 39 -8.75 15.63 -1.62
CA PRO A 39 -9.00 17.07 -1.58
C PRO A 39 -7.88 17.87 -2.25
N VAL A 40 -8.26 18.84 -3.09
CA VAL A 40 -7.32 19.77 -3.73
C VAL A 40 -7.10 20.99 -2.82
N ALA A 41 -5.85 21.32 -2.53
CA ALA A 41 -5.54 22.46 -1.68
C ALA A 41 -6.05 23.78 -2.29
N GLY A 42 -6.75 24.57 -1.47
CA GLY A 42 -7.29 25.87 -1.91
C GLY A 42 -8.58 25.81 -2.72
N VAL A 43 -9.17 24.61 -2.91
CA VAL A 43 -10.42 24.43 -3.65
C VAL A 43 -11.33 23.47 -2.90
N ALA A 44 -12.63 23.73 -2.86
CA ALA A 44 -13.63 22.85 -2.22
C ALA A 44 -14.02 21.64 -3.10
N ILE A 45 -13.04 21.05 -3.79
CA ILE A 45 -13.24 19.92 -4.72
C ILE A 45 -12.28 18.80 -4.33
N SER A 46 -12.76 17.56 -4.43
CA SER A 46 -11.92 16.35 -4.39
C SER A 46 -11.86 15.76 -5.79
N CYS A 47 -10.69 15.29 -6.19
CA CYS A 47 -10.49 14.68 -7.51
C CYS A 47 -9.53 13.51 -7.46
N ALA A 48 -9.65 12.61 -8.42
CA ALA A 48 -8.73 11.49 -8.58
C ALA A 48 -7.29 12.01 -8.72
N PRO A 49 -6.33 11.46 -7.96
CA PRO A 49 -4.96 11.93 -7.99
C PRO A 49 -4.34 11.73 -9.38
N ILE A 50 -3.56 12.71 -9.81
CA ILE A 50 -2.81 12.63 -11.05
C ILE A 50 -1.63 11.65 -10.90
N HIS A 51 -1.14 11.13 -12.01
CA HIS A 51 -0.05 10.14 -12.04
C HIS A 51 1.20 10.64 -11.29
N GLU A 52 1.58 11.90 -11.49
CA GLU A 52 2.74 12.52 -10.85
C GLU A 52 2.61 12.60 -9.33
N GLN A 53 1.40 12.84 -8.81
CA GLN A 53 1.15 12.91 -7.38
C GLN A 53 1.35 11.54 -6.72
N ILE A 54 0.79 10.49 -7.34
CA ILE A 54 0.98 9.11 -6.88
C ILE A 54 2.47 8.76 -6.94
N TYR A 55 3.14 9.03 -8.06
CA TYR A 55 4.56 8.75 -8.23
C TYR A 55 5.43 9.41 -7.14
N ARG A 56 5.16 10.69 -6.81
CA ARG A 56 5.87 11.38 -5.71
C ARG A 56 5.66 10.75 -4.35
N VAL A 57 4.43 10.30 -4.06
CA VAL A 57 4.13 9.59 -2.80
C VAL A 57 4.85 8.25 -2.76
N LEU A 58 4.86 7.49 -3.86
CA LEU A 58 5.58 6.22 -3.97
C LEU A 58 7.09 6.38 -3.77
N CYS A 59 7.72 7.37 -4.41
CA CYS A 59 9.12 7.71 -4.16
C CYS A 59 9.38 8.18 -2.71
N GLY A 60 8.39 8.79 -2.06
CA GLY A 60 8.46 9.13 -0.64
C GLY A 60 8.49 7.88 0.25
N LEU A 61 7.59 6.93 -0.03
CA LEU A 61 7.47 5.67 0.68
C LEU A 61 8.67 4.72 0.46
N GLU A 62 9.21 4.70 -0.75
CA GLU A 62 10.44 3.97 -1.09
C GLU A 62 11.62 4.48 -0.24
N ARG A 63 11.80 5.80 -0.15
CA ARG A 63 12.84 6.41 0.69
C ARG A 63 12.66 6.12 2.18
N GLN A 64 11.44 5.82 2.61
CA GLN A 64 11.13 5.41 3.99
C GLN A 64 11.32 3.89 4.21
N GLY A 65 11.67 3.13 3.17
CA GLY A 65 11.81 1.68 3.23
C GLY A 65 10.48 0.93 3.35
N LEU A 66 9.35 1.60 3.10
CA LEU A 66 8.02 0.99 3.17
C LEU A 66 7.62 0.30 1.87
N LEU A 67 8.24 0.69 0.76
CA LEU A 67 8.06 0.10 -0.56
C LEU A 67 9.41 -0.23 -1.17
N THR A 68 9.40 -1.23 -2.05
CA THR A 68 10.52 -1.53 -2.94
C THR A 68 10.11 -1.20 -4.36
N ARG A 69 10.96 -0.43 -5.05
CA ARG A 69 10.82 -0.21 -6.48
C ARG A 69 11.28 -1.46 -7.22
N GLY A 70 10.39 -2.02 -8.02
CA GLY A 70 10.63 -3.22 -8.80
C GLY A 70 11.25 -2.93 -10.17
N GLY A 71 11.14 -3.92 -11.06
CA GLY A 71 11.54 -3.80 -12.46
C GLY A 71 10.61 -2.91 -13.29
N ARG A 72 10.77 -3.01 -14.61
CA ARG A 72 9.89 -2.33 -15.56
C ARG A 72 8.95 -3.33 -16.22
N GLU A 73 7.66 -3.03 -16.22
CA GLU A 73 6.69 -3.67 -17.10
C GLU A 73 6.51 -2.75 -18.32
N GLY A 74 7.26 -3.02 -19.38
CA GLY A 74 7.37 -2.12 -20.52
C GLY A 74 8.05 -0.78 -20.15
N ARG A 75 7.29 0.32 -20.21
CA ARG A 75 7.76 1.67 -19.82
C ARG A 75 7.39 2.04 -18.39
N GLU A 76 6.57 1.25 -17.72
CA GLU A 76 6.08 1.55 -16.38
C GLU A 76 6.95 0.88 -15.32
N VAL A 77 7.10 1.57 -14.19
CA VAL A 77 7.81 1.07 -13.01
C VAL A 77 6.81 0.32 -12.16
N THR A 78 7.20 -0.86 -11.65
CA THR A 78 6.40 -1.60 -10.68
C THR A 78 6.84 -1.28 -9.25
N TRP A 79 5.90 -1.40 -8.33
CA TRP A 79 6.07 -1.14 -6.90
C TRP A 79 5.57 -2.33 -6.11
N THR A 80 6.28 -2.65 -5.03
CA THR A 80 5.91 -3.74 -4.12
C THR A 80 5.98 -3.24 -2.69
N ALA A 81 5.05 -3.65 -1.82
CA ALA A 81 5.17 -3.39 -0.40
C ALA A 81 6.45 -4.05 0.16
N ALA A 82 7.22 -3.31 0.96
CA ALA A 82 8.34 -3.90 1.67
C ALA A 82 7.80 -4.88 2.72
N ALA A 83 8.56 -5.95 2.99
CA ALA A 83 8.20 -6.91 4.03
C ALA A 83 8.14 -6.19 5.39
N ASN A 84 6.99 -6.25 6.06
CA ASN A 84 6.86 -5.73 7.40
C ASN A 84 7.21 -6.86 8.38
N PRO A 85 8.14 -6.65 9.34
CA PRO A 85 8.49 -7.69 10.30
C PRO A 85 7.28 -8.22 11.08
N ALA A 86 6.26 -7.38 11.30
CA ALA A 86 5.00 -7.80 11.94
C ALA A 86 4.21 -8.81 11.10
N ASP A 87 4.38 -8.87 9.77
CA ASP A 87 3.63 -9.78 8.91
C ASP A 87 3.96 -11.25 9.25
N ARG A 88 5.20 -11.55 9.65
CA ARG A 88 5.61 -12.90 10.10
C ARG A 88 4.98 -13.28 11.43
N GLU A 89 4.90 -12.33 12.35
CA GLU A 89 4.27 -12.52 13.66
C GLU A 89 2.76 -12.74 13.51
N ILE A 90 2.10 -11.91 12.70
CA ILE A 90 0.67 -12.05 12.38
C ILE A 90 0.40 -13.41 11.71
N ALA A 91 1.18 -13.79 10.70
CA ALA A 91 1.02 -15.08 10.04
C ALA A 91 1.24 -16.27 11.01
N ALA A 92 2.19 -16.16 11.95
CA ALA A 92 2.41 -17.17 12.97
C ALA A 92 1.22 -17.26 13.95
N LEU A 93 0.63 -16.12 14.33
CA LEU A 93 -0.57 -16.07 15.18
C LEU A 93 -1.78 -16.66 14.44
N GLU A 94 -2.04 -16.26 13.20
CA GLU A 94 -3.13 -16.79 12.37
C GLU A 94 -3.01 -18.31 12.18
N ALA A 95 -1.79 -18.82 11.98
CA ALA A 95 -1.53 -20.25 11.90
C ALA A 95 -1.80 -20.97 13.23
N ALA A 96 -1.39 -20.39 14.37
CA ALA A 96 -1.65 -20.94 15.70
C ALA A 96 -3.15 -21.00 16.04
N PHE A 97 -3.91 -19.95 15.67
CA PHE A 97 -5.37 -19.94 15.80
C PHE A 97 -6.03 -20.99 14.90
N SER A 98 -5.63 -21.06 13.63
CA SER A 98 -6.17 -22.03 12.66
C SER A 98 -5.89 -23.48 13.06
N ALA A 99 -4.75 -23.74 13.71
CA ALA A 99 -4.39 -25.07 14.22
C ALA A 99 -5.23 -25.47 15.46
N SER A 100 -5.67 -24.50 16.26
CA SER A 100 -6.46 -24.74 17.48
C SER A 100 -7.93 -25.05 17.17
N ASP A 101 -8.50 -24.47 16.12
CA ASP A 101 -9.87 -24.78 15.65
C ASP A 101 -9.99 -26.18 15.01
N GLY A 102 -8.87 -26.82 14.67
CA GLY A 102 -8.82 -28.15 14.07
C GLY A 102 -8.62 -29.31 15.05
N GLN A 103 -8.47 -29.06 16.35
CA GLN A 103 -8.13 -30.12 17.30
C GLN A 103 -9.37 -30.95 17.67
N PRO A 104 -9.50 -32.22 17.23
CA PRO A 104 -10.58 -33.08 17.68
C PRO A 104 -10.32 -33.44 19.14
N ALA A 105 -11.35 -33.31 19.98
CA ALA A 105 -11.29 -33.71 21.39
C ALA A 105 -10.80 -35.18 21.50
N PRO A 106 -9.80 -35.47 22.36
CA PRO A 106 -9.40 -36.85 22.60
C PRO A 106 -10.57 -37.60 23.24
N ARG A 107 -10.98 -38.72 22.62
CA ARG A 107 -11.92 -39.69 23.19
C ARG A 107 -11.21 -40.59 24.19
#